data_AF-A0A2E7HLU5-F1
#
_entry.id   AF-A0A2E7HLU5-F1
#
_cell.length_a   1.000
_cell.length_b   1.000
_cell.length_c   1.000
_cell.angle_alpha   90.00
_cell.angle_beta   90.00
_cell.angle_gamma   90.00
#
_symmetry.space_group_name_H-M   'P 1'
#
loop_
_entity.id
_entity.type
_entity.pdbx_description
1 polymer ?
#
loop_
_entity_poly.entity_id
_entity_poly.type
_entity_poly.pdbx_seq_one_letter_code
_entity_poly.pdbx_strand_id
1 'polypeptide(L)'
;MKASGLGRFALGQPMPNRDHAVCVSLPTYRDLIGYEEKDPAVQDSIRSGYPRFVRHHLISKLISFLDSSEPEKQWDRFLFSDLQACREAITHFAINKFKIMEHGGFTSLQVVRGSEDAESIGAFLQHTGCGISSRQAENHLFEIGELEKRETLSQNEDPARKVKRVIAKAHGPQVSENDVLLGTSGANVFYSFFRTACEDSRAKGKSVWIRLGWLYLDTVEVMNLLTGDEERIIALDHLDDFAKLGEIFEEHGEKIAGVVTEFPTNP
;
A
#
# COMPACT_ATOMS: atom_id res chain seq x y z
N MET A 1 27.67 -4.72 -8.99
CA MET A 1 28.29 -5.58 -7.95
C MET A 1 27.17 -6.37 -7.28
N LYS A 2 27.21 -7.70 -7.28
CA LYS A 2 26.29 -8.51 -6.46
C LYS A 2 26.79 -8.42 -5.01
N ALA A 3 26.06 -7.72 -4.15
CA ALA A 3 26.36 -7.74 -2.72
C ALA A 3 25.95 -9.12 -2.18
N SER A 4 26.91 -9.83 -1.56
CA SER A 4 26.66 -11.09 -0.86
C SER A 4 25.79 -10.82 0.37
N GLY A 5 24.74 -11.63 0.60
CA GLY A 5 23.92 -11.57 1.82
C GLY A 5 24.66 -11.94 3.11
N LEU A 6 25.94 -12.34 3.01
CA LEU A 6 26.81 -12.71 4.14
C LEU A 6 27.70 -11.55 4.61
N GLY A 7 27.49 -10.33 4.11
CA GLY A 7 28.22 -9.14 4.57
C GLY A 7 27.81 -8.71 5.98
N ARG A 8 28.70 -7.99 6.69
CA ARG A 8 28.31 -7.24 7.90
C ARG A 8 27.54 -6.00 7.46
N PHE A 9 26.23 -6.02 7.61
CA PHE A 9 25.35 -4.89 7.33
C PHE A 9 25.03 -4.16 8.63
N ALA A 10 25.02 -2.83 8.60
CA ALA A 10 24.61 -2.04 9.75
C ALA A 10 23.09 -2.17 9.97
N LEU A 11 22.64 -2.03 11.22
CA LEU A 11 21.23 -1.94 11.54
C LEU A 11 20.57 -0.78 10.76
N GLY A 12 19.43 -1.05 10.13
CA GLY A 12 18.69 -0.07 9.33
C GLY A 12 19.31 0.22 7.96
N GLN A 13 20.43 -0.43 7.59
CA GLN A 13 21.06 -0.21 6.29
C GLN A 13 20.13 -0.66 5.16
N PRO A 14 19.85 0.19 4.16
CA PRO A 14 19.02 -0.18 3.01
C PRO A 14 19.68 -1.25 2.14
N MET A 15 18.87 -2.16 1.60
CA MET A 15 19.30 -3.23 0.71
C MET A 15 18.41 -3.31 -0.55
N PRO A 16 18.94 -3.04 -1.76
CA PRO A 16 20.30 -2.57 -2.04
C PRO A 16 20.58 -1.21 -1.38
N ASN A 17 21.85 -0.85 -1.17
CA ASN A 17 22.22 0.43 -0.56
C ASN A 17 21.89 1.62 -1.46
N ARG A 18 20.62 2.01 -1.44
CA ARG A 18 19.94 3.00 -2.27
C ARG A 18 18.82 3.61 -1.47
N ASP A 19 18.47 4.85 -1.78
CA ASP A 19 17.56 5.63 -0.92
C ASP A 19 16.16 5.04 -0.91
N HIS A 20 15.65 4.69 -2.10
CA HIS A 20 14.33 4.08 -2.29
C HIS A 20 14.29 2.56 -2.07
N ALA A 21 15.27 1.98 -1.38
CA ALA A 21 15.21 0.57 -1.05
C ALA A 21 14.03 0.28 -0.10
N VAL A 22 13.34 -0.82 -0.35
CA VAL A 22 12.18 -1.26 0.46
C VAL A 22 12.54 -2.36 1.46
N CYS A 23 13.81 -2.79 1.47
CA CYS A 23 14.34 -3.74 2.43
C CYS A 23 15.47 -3.07 3.23
N VAL A 24 15.54 -3.37 4.52
CA VAL A 24 16.62 -2.93 5.41
C VAL A 24 17.24 -4.11 6.15
N SER A 25 18.45 -3.91 6.64
CA SER A 25 19.16 -4.90 7.43
C SER A 25 18.75 -4.85 8.92
N LEU A 26 18.29 -5.99 9.43
CA LEU A 26 18.17 -6.30 10.87
C LEU A 26 19.21 -7.40 11.18
N PRO A 27 20.48 -7.03 11.48
CA PRO A 27 21.60 -7.97 11.41
C PRO A 27 21.66 -8.98 12.57
N THR A 28 21.00 -8.70 13.71
CA THR A 28 20.99 -9.59 14.87
C THR A 28 19.57 -9.94 15.32
N TYR A 29 19.42 -11.04 16.06
CA TYR A 29 18.12 -11.42 16.65
C TYR A 29 17.60 -10.36 17.64
N ARG A 30 18.50 -9.63 18.31
CA ARG A 30 18.12 -8.52 19.19
C ARG A 30 17.50 -7.38 18.39
N ASP A 31 18.04 -7.08 17.21
CA ASP A 31 17.48 -6.05 16.33
C ASP A 31 16.10 -6.46 15.79
N LEU A 32 15.91 -7.76 15.50
CA LEU A 32 14.60 -8.29 15.11
C LEU A 32 13.58 -8.14 16.25
N ILE A 33 13.92 -8.55 17.47
CA ILE A 33 13.05 -8.36 18.64
C ILE A 33 12.75 -6.88 18.84
N GLY A 34 13.77 -6.03 18.83
CA GLY A 34 13.58 -4.58 19.02
C GLY A 34 12.73 -3.94 17.91
N TYR A 35 12.80 -4.46 16.68
CA TYR A 35 11.89 -4.04 15.61
C TYR A 35 10.44 -4.40 15.94
N GLU A 36 10.17 -5.65 16.30
CA GLU A 36 8.83 -6.16 16.64
C GLU A 36 8.24 -5.47 17.90
N GLU A 37 9.08 -5.22 18.91
CA GLU A 37 8.69 -4.56 20.17
C GLU A 37 8.67 -3.02 20.05
N LYS A 38 8.95 -2.47 18.87
CA LYS A 38 9.00 -1.03 18.59
C LYS A 38 9.99 -0.26 19.48
N ASP A 39 11.16 -0.84 19.75
CA ASP A 39 12.27 -0.17 20.43
C ASP A 39 12.70 1.08 19.64
N PRO A 40 12.63 2.30 20.24
CA PRO A 40 13.03 3.54 19.58
C PRO A 40 14.44 3.50 18.98
N ALA A 41 15.41 2.85 19.64
CA ALA A 41 16.78 2.78 19.14
C ALA A 41 16.88 1.99 17.82
N VAL A 42 16.02 0.98 17.64
CA VAL A 42 15.91 0.23 16.39
C VAL A 42 15.11 1.03 15.36
N GLN A 43 13.95 1.56 15.73
CA GLN A 43 13.08 2.31 14.81
C GLN A 43 13.79 3.53 14.22
N ASP A 44 14.52 4.29 15.02
CA ASP A 44 15.24 5.51 14.58
C ASP A 44 16.38 5.22 13.59
N SER A 45 16.88 3.98 13.56
CA SER A 45 17.90 3.55 12.60
C SER A 45 17.33 3.27 11.20
N ILE A 46 16.02 3.06 11.08
CA ILE A 46 15.32 2.63 9.87
C ILE A 46 14.76 3.87 9.14
N ARG A 47 15.47 4.32 8.11
CA ARG A 47 15.10 5.53 7.33
C ARG A 47 14.18 5.25 6.13
N SER A 48 14.18 4.00 5.68
CA SER A 48 13.37 3.47 4.61
C SER A 48 13.02 2.02 4.93
N GLY A 49 12.13 1.42 4.17
CA GLY A 49 11.65 0.07 4.44
C GLY A 49 10.43 -0.23 3.61
N TYR A 50 9.74 -1.31 3.96
CA TYR A 50 8.52 -1.66 3.27
C TYR A 50 7.49 -0.54 3.50
N PRO A 51 6.96 0.13 2.45
CA PRO A 51 6.21 1.39 2.61
C PRO A 51 4.95 1.31 3.48
N ARG A 52 4.46 0.10 3.75
CA ARG A 52 3.31 -0.13 4.63
C ARG A 52 3.66 -0.01 6.11
N PHE A 53 4.90 -0.29 6.49
CA PHE A 53 5.34 -0.28 7.89
C PHE A 53 6.23 0.92 8.22
N VAL A 54 6.96 1.40 7.23
CA VAL A 54 7.93 2.49 7.41
C VAL A 54 7.58 3.63 6.48
N ARG A 55 7.23 4.79 7.05
CA ARG A 55 7.11 6.02 6.29
C ARG A 55 8.50 6.46 5.82
N HIS A 56 8.70 6.48 4.50
CA HIS A 56 9.97 6.87 3.90
C HIS A 56 10.37 8.30 4.29
N HIS A 57 11.66 8.51 4.62
CA HIS A 57 12.15 9.81 5.10
C HIS A 57 11.85 10.99 4.16
N LEU A 58 11.92 10.80 2.83
CA LEU A 58 11.53 11.84 1.87
C LEU A 58 10.04 12.25 1.94
N ILE A 59 9.15 11.32 2.26
CA ILE A 59 7.72 11.65 2.48
C ILE A 59 7.61 12.48 3.76
N SER A 60 8.31 12.09 4.83
CA SER A 60 8.35 12.86 6.08
C SER A 60 8.96 14.26 5.90
N LYS A 61 10.01 14.40 5.07
CA LYS A 61 10.61 15.68 4.70
C LYS A 61 9.62 16.56 3.95
N LEU A 62 8.90 16.00 2.97
CA LEU A 62 7.88 16.73 2.23
C LEU A 62 6.74 17.21 3.15
N ILE A 63 6.23 16.34 4.03
CA ILE A 63 5.24 16.74 5.05
C ILE A 63 5.77 17.88 5.91
N SER A 64 7.01 17.75 6.42
CA SER A 64 7.63 18.78 7.27
C SER A 64 7.79 20.12 6.55
N PHE A 65 8.14 20.09 5.25
CA PHE A 65 8.22 21.29 4.43
C PHE A 65 6.84 21.95 4.27
N LEU A 66 5.81 21.17 3.93
CA LEU A 66 4.44 21.69 3.77
C LEU A 66 3.86 22.24 5.08
N ASP A 67 4.23 21.65 6.22
CA ASP A 67 3.80 22.12 7.54
C ASP A 67 4.61 23.33 8.05
N SER A 68 5.76 23.65 7.43
CA SER A 68 6.64 24.74 7.90
C SER A 68 5.99 26.13 7.82
N SER A 69 5.03 26.31 6.91
CA SER A 69 4.24 27.54 6.77
C SER A 69 3.06 27.62 7.74
N GLU A 70 2.82 26.60 8.56
CA GLU A 70 1.67 26.55 9.46
C GLU A 70 2.05 26.90 10.91
N PRO A 71 1.45 27.96 11.50
CA PRO A 71 1.82 28.45 12.82
C PRO A 71 1.41 27.51 13.98
N GLU A 72 0.47 26.59 13.76
CA GLU A 72 -0.06 25.70 14.79
C GLU A 72 0.05 24.24 14.37
N LYS A 73 0.81 23.44 15.14
CA LYS A 73 0.98 21.98 14.97
C LYS A 73 -0.26 21.16 15.40
N GLN A 74 -1.46 21.66 15.07
CA GLN A 74 -2.75 21.05 15.44
C GLN A 74 -3.23 19.99 14.45
N TRP A 75 -2.55 19.83 13.31
CA TRP A 75 -2.98 18.96 12.22
C TRP A 75 -1.93 17.90 11.94
N ASP A 76 -2.39 16.69 11.62
CA ASP A 76 -1.57 15.67 10.99
C ASP A 76 -1.88 15.63 9.49
N ARG A 77 -0.82 15.62 8.67
CA ARG A 77 -0.92 15.63 7.20
C ARG A 77 -0.65 14.26 6.61
N PHE A 78 -1.52 13.87 5.69
CA PHE A 78 -1.46 12.64 4.91
C PHE A 78 -1.43 12.99 3.42
N LEU A 79 -0.62 12.27 2.64
CA LEU A 79 -0.39 12.57 1.23
C LEU A 79 -0.95 11.45 0.35
N PHE A 80 -2.02 11.75 -0.39
CA PHE A 80 -2.70 10.86 -1.33
C PHE A 80 -2.17 11.05 -2.75
N SER A 81 -2.12 9.98 -3.55
CA SER A 81 -1.74 10.05 -4.96
C SER A 81 -2.71 10.87 -5.81
N ASP A 82 -3.97 10.94 -5.41
CA ASP A 82 -5.03 11.66 -6.12
C ASP A 82 -6.16 12.09 -5.18
N LEU A 83 -6.96 13.05 -5.66
CA LEU A 83 -8.06 13.65 -4.91
C LEU A 83 -9.22 12.67 -4.66
N GLN A 84 -9.43 11.71 -5.56
CA GLN A 84 -10.55 10.78 -5.47
C GLN A 84 -10.37 9.85 -4.28
N ALA A 85 -9.20 9.23 -4.14
CA ALA A 85 -8.88 8.39 -2.98
C ALA A 85 -8.95 9.16 -1.65
N CYS A 86 -8.53 10.43 -1.64
CA CYS A 86 -8.66 11.31 -0.48
C CYS A 86 -10.13 11.51 -0.06
N ARG A 87 -11.02 11.80 -1.03
CA ARG A 87 -12.46 11.97 -0.77
C ARG A 87 -13.14 10.67 -0.35
N GLU A 88 -12.72 9.54 -0.90
CA GLU A 88 -13.21 8.22 -0.51
C GLU A 88 -12.89 7.94 0.95
N ALA A 89 -11.65 8.19 1.39
CA ALA A 89 -11.28 8.03 2.79
C ALA A 89 -12.10 8.94 3.73
N ILE A 90 -12.27 10.22 3.38
CA ILE A 90 -13.09 11.16 4.16
C ILE A 90 -14.53 10.67 4.29
N THR A 91 -15.11 10.19 3.18
CA THR A 91 -16.49 9.69 3.14
C THR A 91 -16.63 8.42 3.97
N HIS A 92 -15.70 7.48 3.81
CA HIS A 92 -15.74 6.19 4.47
C HIS A 92 -15.69 6.33 6.00
N PHE A 93 -14.80 7.17 6.53
CA PHE A 93 -14.68 7.39 7.98
C PHE A 93 -15.55 8.54 8.51
N ALA A 94 -16.42 9.13 7.68
CA ALA A 94 -17.28 10.24 8.05
C ALA A 94 -16.54 11.41 8.74
N ILE A 95 -15.35 11.77 8.21
CA ILE A 95 -14.46 12.76 8.83
C ILE A 95 -15.08 14.16 8.71
N ASN A 96 -15.25 14.82 9.86
CA ASN A 96 -15.94 16.11 9.93
C ASN A 96 -15.00 17.32 9.95
N LYS A 97 -13.77 17.16 10.46
CA LYS A 97 -12.79 18.25 10.58
C LYS A 97 -11.56 17.95 9.77
N PHE A 98 -11.51 18.48 8.56
CA PHE A 98 -10.40 18.27 7.66
C PHE A 98 -10.09 19.50 6.80
N LYS A 99 -8.89 19.52 6.21
CA LYS A 99 -8.51 20.44 5.13
C LYS A 99 -7.90 19.66 3.98
N ILE A 100 -8.31 19.98 2.76
CA ILE A 100 -7.74 19.41 1.54
C ILE A 100 -6.92 20.49 0.84
N MET A 101 -5.72 20.13 0.39
CA MET A 101 -4.90 20.96 -0.49
C MET A 101 -4.44 20.12 -1.68
N GLU A 102 -4.63 20.63 -2.89
CA GLU A 102 -4.15 19.99 -4.10
C GLU A 102 -2.76 20.53 -4.47
N HIS A 103 -1.87 19.61 -4.79
CA HIS A 103 -0.53 19.89 -5.27
C HIS A 103 -0.43 19.33 -6.69
N GLY A 104 0.47 19.88 -7.53
CA GLY A 104 0.72 19.34 -8.87
C GLY A 104 1.14 17.87 -8.80
N GLY A 105 0.18 16.95 -8.97
CA GLY A 105 0.39 15.51 -8.95
C GLY A 105 0.00 14.76 -7.67
N PHE A 106 -0.42 15.41 -6.58
CA PHE A 106 -0.89 14.72 -5.35
C PHE A 106 -1.81 15.59 -4.50
N THR A 107 -2.47 15.01 -3.49
CA THR A 107 -3.38 15.72 -2.60
C THR A 107 -2.96 15.57 -1.14
N SER A 108 -2.91 16.68 -0.40
CA SER A 108 -2.75 16.67 1.06
C SER A 108 -4.12 16.65 1.74
N LEU A 109 -4.26 15.75 2.71
CA LEU A 109 -5.34 15.75 3.68
C LEU A 109 -4.77 16.10 5.05
N GLN A 110 -5.31 17.11 5.71
CA GLN A 110 -5.06 17.38 7.11
C GLN A 110 -6.28 17.03 7.95
N VAL A 111 -6.04 16.34 9.06
CA VAL A 111 -7.03 16.05 10.10
C VAL A 111 -6.48 16.44 11.46
N VAL A 112 -7.34 16.51 12.48
CA VAL A 112 -6.92 16.92 13.84
C VAL A 112 -5.82 15.97 14.33
N ARG A 113 -4.72 16.54 14.81
CA ARG A 113 -3.56 15.76 15.25
C ARG A 113 -3.93 14.79 16.36
N GLY A 114 -3.51 13.54 16.21
CA GLY A 114 -3.72 12.47 17.19
C GLY A 114 -5.18 12.11 17.44
N SER A 115 -6.10 12.45 16.53
CA SER A 115 -7.48 11.98 16.58
C SER A 115 -7.62 10.56 16.02
N GLU A 116 -8.75 9.90 16.32
CA GLU A 116 -9.13 8.62 15.68
C GLU A 116 -9.20 8.73 14.15
N ASP A 117 -9.57 9.91 13.62
CA ASP A 117 -9.54 10.18 12.17
C ASP A 117 -8.11 10.07 11.62
N ALA A 118 -7.10 10.55 12.36
CA ALA A 118 -5.70 10.46 11.94
C ALA A 118 -5.21 9.01 11.91
N GLU A 119 -5.60 8.20 12.90
CA GLU A 119 -5.30 6.76 12.92
C GLU A 119 -5.98 6.04 11.75
N SER A 120 -7.27 6.35 11.51
CA SER A 120 -8.07 5.77 10.43
C SER A 120 -7.52 6.09 9.04
N ILE A 121 -7.11 7.35 8.80
CA ILE A 121 -6.48 7.75 7.54
C ILE A 121 -5.11 7.10 7.37
N GLY A 122 -4.32 6.97 8.45
CA GLY A 122 -3.06 6.23 8.44
C GLY A 122 -3.26 4.78 8.00
N ALA A 123 -4.21 4.08 8.63
CA ALA A 123 -4.58 2.72 8.30
C ALA A 123 -5.09 2.59 6.85
N PHE A 124 -5.96 3.50 6.42
CA PHE A 124 -6.44 3.53 5.04
C PHE A 124 -5.30 3.60 4.04
N LEU A 125 -4.33 4.52 4.22
CA LEU A 125 -3.19 4.62 3.32
C LEU A 125 -2.30 3.37 3.35
N GLN A 126 -2.12 2.76 4.53
CA GLN A 126 -1.38 1.50 4.69
C GLN A 126 -2.02 0.37 3.87
N HIS A 127 -3.34 0.15 4.04
CA HIS A 127 -4.03 -0.98 3.43
C HIS A 127 -4.27 -0.79 1.93
N THR A 128 -4.70 0.42 1.53
CA THR A 128 -5.08 0.71 0.14
C THR A 128 -3.90 1.06 -0.75
N GLY A 129 -2.77 1.50 -0.18
CA GLY A 129 -1.62 1.96 -0.96
C GLY A 129 -1.90 3.21 -1.81
N CYS A 130 -2.95 3.98 -1.51
CA CYS A 130 -3.32 5.22 -2.19
C CYS A 130 -2.44 6.43 -1.81
N GLY A 131 -1.37 6.21 -1.05
CA GLY A 131 -0.40 7.26 -0.71
C GLY A 131 0.55 7.57 -1.86
N ILE A 132 1.20 8.73 -1.80
CA ILE A 132 2.28 9.04 -2.75
C ILE A 132 3.46 8.07 -2.58
N SER A 133 4.21 7.85 -3.66
CA SER A 133 5.47 7.09 -3.59
C SER A 133 6.62 7.95 -3.06
N SER A 134 7.67 7.32 -2.52
CA SER A 134 8.89 8.03 -2.13
C SER A 134 9.58 8.72 -3.31
N ARG A 135 9.49 8.17 -4.53
CA ARG A 135 9.99 8.81 -5.76
C ARG A 135 9.19 10.03 -6.17
N GLN A 136 7.88 10.01 -5.94
CA GLN A 136 7.03 11.18 -6.16
C GLN A 136 7.36 12.30 -5.17
N ALA A 137 7.57 11.95 -3.90
CA ALA A 137 8.07 12.89 -2.89
C ALA A 137 9.45 13.45 -3.27
N GLU A 138 10.39 12.61 -3.72
CA GLU A 138 11.71 13.02 -4.19
C GLU A 138 11.62 14.02 -5.34
N ASN A 139 10.82 13.71 -6.37
CA ASN A 139 10.64 14.59 -7.52
C ASN A 139 10.08 15.95 -7.11
N HIS A 140 9.04 15.98 -6.27
CA HIS A 140 8.45 17.24 -5.83
C HIS A 140 9.45 18.07 -5.02
N LEU A 141 10.13 17.47 -4.04
CA LEU A 141 11.16 18.13 -3.25
C LEU A 141 12.31 18.68 -4.11
N PHE A 142 12.71 17.95 -5.15
CA PHE A 142 13.72 18.41 -6.11
C PHE A 142 13.23 19.62 -6.92
N GLU A 143 11.98 19.58 -7.40
CA GLU A 143 11.38 20.66 -8.20
C GLU A 143 11.25 21.99 -7.43
N ILE A 144 10.96 21.92 -6.13
CA ILE A 144 10.87 23.11 -5.27
C ILE A 144 12.22 23.56 -4.69
N GLY A 145 13.31 22.88 -5.03
CA GLY A 145 14.67 23.23 -4.58
C GLY A 145 15.05 22.74 -3.18
N GLU A 146 14.24 21.88 -2.55
CA GLU A 146 14.49 21.30 -1.23
C GLU A 146 15.44 20.08 -1.28
N LEU A 147 15.76 19.58 -2.48
CA LEU A 147 16.78 18.57 -2.72
C LEU A 147 17.73 19.02 -3.84
N GLU A 148 19.04 18.92 -3.59
CA GLU A 148 20.06 19.24 -4.60
C GLU A 148 20.12 18.20 -5.73
N LYS A 149 19.79 16.94 -5.42
CA LYS A 149 19.91 15.79 -6.33
C LYS A 149 18.77 14.79 -6.10
N ARG A 150 18.46 14.04 -7.16
CA ARG A 150 17.53 12.91 -7.16
C ARG A 150 18.20 11.63 -7.64
N GLU A 151 17.80 10.48 -7.13
CA GLU A 151 18.34 9.18 -7.52
C GLU A 151 18.02 8.89 -9.00
N THR A 152 19.06 8.57 -9.78
CA THR A 152 18.92 8.17 -11.19
C THR A 152 19.47 6.75 -11.39
N LEU A 153 18.62 5.81 -11.80
CA LEU A 153 19.00 4.39 -11.95
C LEU A 153 19.46 4.02 -13.36
N SER A 154 18.69 4.40 -14.38
CA SER A 154 19.00 4.23 -15.80
C SER A 154 17.91 4.90 -16.64
N GLN A 155 18.26 5.60 -17.71
CA GLN A 155 17.26 6.11 -18.65
C GLN A 155 16.68 4.95 -19.48
N ASN A 156 15.37 4.97 -19.65
CA ASN A 156 14.65 4.09 -20.57
C ASN A 156 13.60 4.93 -21.29
N GLU A 157 13.48 4.77 -22.60
CA GLU A 157 12.52 5.53 -23.40
C GLU A 157 11.06 5.19 -23.04
N ASP A 158 10.80 3.93 -22.68
CA ASP A 158 9.46 3.45 -22.29
C ASP A 158 9.57 2.50 -21.07
N PRO A 159 9.77 3.05 -19.86
CA PRO A 159 9.92 2.26 -18.65
C PRO A 159 8.65 1.46 -18.34
N ALA A 160 7.47 1.99 -18.66
CA ALA A 160 6.20 1.33 -18.44
C ALA A 160 6.09 0.04 -19.26
N ARG A 161 6.36 0.11 -20.57
CA ARG A 161 6.37 -1.07 -21.43
C ARG A 161 7.41 -2.09 -21.00
N LYS A 162 8.62 -1.66 -20.63
CA LYS A 162 9.65 -2.57 -20.11
C LYS A 162 9.17 -3.32 -18.89
N VAL A 163 8.54 -2.64 -17.92
CA VAL A 163 7.98 -3.28 -16.72
C VAL A 163 6.88 -4.26 -17.10
N LYS A 164 5.91 -3.84 -17.92
CA LYS A 164 4.81 -4.71 -18.39
C LYS A 164 5.34 -5.97 -19.07
N ARG A 165 6.35 -5.85 -19.93
CA ARG A 165 6.98 -6.98 -20.63
C ARG A 165 7.64 -7.96 -19.68
N VAL A 166 8.37 -7.47 -18.69
CA VAL A 166 9.03 -8.32 -17.68
C VAL A 166 8.00 -9.06 -16.83
N ILE A 167 6.96 -8.36 -16.38
CA ILE A 167 5.88 -8.95 -15.58
C ILE A 167 5.12 -10.00 -16.41
N ALA A 168 4.68 -9.67 -17.62
CA ALA A 168 3.97 -10.59 -18.51
C ALA A 168 4.77 -11.88 -18.73
N LYS A 169 6.06 -11.75 -19.07
CA LYS A 169 6.95 -12.91 -19.25
C LYS A 169 7.05 -13.80 -17.99
N ALA A 170 7.05 -13.19 -16.80
CA ALA A 170 7.13 -13.93 -15.54
C ALA A 170 5.84 -14.71 -15.22
N HIS A 171 4.69 -14.25 -15.72
CA HIS A 171 3.38 -14.87 -15.47
C HIS A 171 2.99 -15.95 -16.50
N GLY A 172 3.82 -16.14 -17.54
CA GLY A 172 3.71 -17.27 -18.46
C GLY A 172 3.44 -16.86 -19.92
N PRO A 173 3.50 -17.83 -20.86
CA PRO A 173 3.47 -17.54 -22.29
C PRO A 173 2.12 -17.04 -22.82
N GLN A 174 1.04 -17.17 -22.02
CA GLN A 174 -0.31 -16.71 -22.38
C GLN A 174 -0.58 -15.26 -21.95
N VAL A 175 0.31 -14.66 -21.16
CA VAL A 175 0.16 -13.28 -20.67
C VAL A 175 1.00 -12.34 -21.54
N SER A 176 0.37 -11.31 -22.09
CA SER A 176 1.01 -10.29 -22.92
C SER A 176 1.20 -8.97 -22.16
N GLU A 177 1.93 -8.02 -22.76
CA GLU A 177 2.09 -6.66 -22.22
C GLU A 177 0.74 -5.93 -22.04
N ASN A 178 -0.26 -6.25 -22.87
CA ASN A 178 -1.58 -5.62 -22.84
C ASN A 178 -2.44 -6.14 -21.68
N ASP A 179 -2.12 -7.32 -21.16
CA ASP A 179 -2.81 -7.92 -20.01
C ASP A 179 -2.29 -7.38 -18.67
N VAL A 180 -1.23 -6.55 -18.69
CA VAL A 180 -0.62 -5.96 -17.50
C VAL A 180 -1.04 -4.50 -17.33
N LEU A 181 -1.77 -4.24 -16.25
CA LEU A 181 -2.06 -2.90 -15.75
C LEU A 181 -1.03 -2.51 -14.69
N LEU A 182 -0.67 -1.22 -14.66
CA LEU A 182 0.23 -0.66 -13.65
C LEU A 182 -0.59 0.21 -12.71
N GLY A 183 -0.40 0.02 -11.40
CA GLY A 183 -0.89 0.93 -10.36
C GLY A 183 0.26 1.59 -9.61
N THR A 184 -0.05 2.44 -8.64
CA THR A 184 0.96 3.14 -7.81
C THR A 184 1.71 2.18 -6.88
N SER A 185 1.07 1.07 -6.49
CA SER A 185 1.63 -0.02 -5.70
C SER A 185 0.82 -1.31 -5.88
N GLY A 186 1.33 -2.45 -5.41
CA GLY A 186 0.57 -3.70 -5.39
C GLY A 186 -0.70 -3.62 -4.53
N ALA A 187 -0.65 -2.91 -3.40
CA ALA A 187 -1.83 -2.64 -2.55
C ALA A 187 -2.89 -1.84 -3.32
N ASN A 188 -2.46 -0.79 -4.02
CA ASN A 188 -3.37 0.05 -4.79
C ASN A 188 -4.00 -0.68 -5.97
N VAL A 189 -3.25 -1.57 -6.64
CA VAL A 189 -3.82 -2.43 -7.68
C VAL A 189 -4.92 -3.32 -7.11
N PHE A 190 -4.68 -3.97 -5.97
CA PHE A 190 -5.71 -4.81 -5.33
C PHE A 190 -6.92 -4.00 -4.89
N TYR A 191 -6.70 -2.88 -4.17
CA TYR A 191 -7.77 -1.97 -3.75
C TYR A 191 -8.64 -1.49 -4.92
N SER A 192 -8.01 -1.01 -5.98
CA SER A 192 -8.71 -0.49 -7.16
C SER A 192 -9.52 -1.59 -7.86
N PHE A 193 -8.90 -2.77 -8.03
CA PHE A 193 -9.56 -3.90 -8.66
C PHE A 193 -10.74 -4.42 -7.84
N PHE A 194 -10.55 -4.63 -6.53
CA PHE A 194 -11.59 -5.12 -5.65
C PHE A 194 -12.75 -4.13 -5.53
N ARG A 195 -12.48 -2.82 -5.45
CA ARG A 195 -13.52 -1.78 -5.46
C ARG A 195 -14.40 -1.87 -6.71
N THR A 196 -13.79 -1.92 -7.89
CA THR A 196 -14.54 -2.07 -9.15
C THR A 196 -15.28 -3.41 -9.20
N ALA A 197 -14.71 -4.48 -8.67
CA ALA A 197 -15.37 -5.77 -8.60
C ALA A 197 -16.59 -5.76 -7.65
N CYS A 198 -16.53 -5.04 -6.54
CA CYS A 198 -17.70 -4.79 -5.66
C CYS A 198 -18.79 -4.01 -6.39
N GLU A 199 -18.44 -2.91 -7.09
CA GLU A 199 -19.41 -2.12 -7.87
C GLU A 199 -20.13 -2.97 -8.93
N ASP A 200 -19.38 -3.77 -9.70
CA ASP A 200 -19.93 -4.67 -10.71
C ASP A 200 -20.78 -5.80 -10.09
N SER A 201 -20.35 -6.35 -8.95
CA SER A 201 -21.09 -7.41 -8.25
C SER A 201 -22.43 -6.91 -7.71
N ARG A 202 -22.45 -5.71 -7.12
CA ARG A 202 -23.68 -5.06 -6.64
C ARG A 202 -24.65 -4.78 -7.78
N ALA A 203 -24.15 -4.30 -8.93
CA ALA A 203 -24.96 -4.09 -10.12
C ALA A 203 -25.61 -5.40 -10.64
N LYS A 204 -24.97 -6.54 -10.39
CA LYS A 204 -25.46 -7.88 -10.72
C LYS A 204 -26.29 -8.54 -9.60
N GLY A 205 -26.51 -7.86 -8.47
CA GLY A 205 -27.24 -8.41 -7.32
C GLY A 205 -26.51 -9.57 -6.63
N LYS A 206 -25.19 -9.62 -6.75
CA LYS A 206 -24.29 -10.57 -6.10
C LYS A 206 -23.73 -9.95 -4.83
N SER A 207 -23.65 -10.74 -3.76
CA SER A 207 -23.32 -10.23 -2.42
C SER A 207 -22.40 -11.14 -1.60
N VAL A 208 -21.98 -12.30 -2.14
CA VAL A 208 -21.13 -13.25 -1.42
C VAL A 208 -19.71 -13.26 -1.99
N TRP A 209 -18.74 -12.84 -1.19
CA TRP A 209 -17.32 -12.96 -1.49
C TRP A 209 -16.74 -14.17 -0.77
N ILE A 210 -15.85 -14.91 -1.42
CA ILE A 210 -15.12 -16.02 -0.81
C ILE A 210 -13.66 -15.60 -0.65
N ARG A 211 -13.16 -15.63 0.58
CA ARG A 211 -11.72 -15.52 0.87
C ARG A 211 -11.17 -16.93 1.00
N LEU A 212 -10.29 -17.33 0.07
CA LEU A 212 -9.73 -18.68 0.02
C LEU A 212 -8.24 -18.67 0.37
N GLY A 213 -7.91 -19.29 1.50
CA GLY A 213 -6.57 -19.34 2.06
C GLY A 213 -6.22 -18.12 2.91
N TRP A 214 -5.04 -18.17 3.53
CA TRP A 214 -4.51 -17.06 4.33
C TRP A 214 -3.99 -15.95 3.42
N LEU A 215 -4.82 -14.93 3.21
CA LEU A 215 -4.39 -13.72 2.49
C LEU A 215 -3.52 -12.86 3.40
N TYR A 216 -2.69 -12.04 2.79
CA TYR A 216 -2.00 -11.00 3.54
C TYR A 216 -2.98 -10.09 4.29
N LEU A 217 -2.61 -9.68 5.51
CA LEU A 217 -3.50 -8.94 6.41
C LEU A 217 -4.11 -7.68 5.77
N ASP A 218 -3.30 -6.85 5.11
CA ASP A 218 -3.84 -5.64 4.46
C ASP A 218 -4.78 -5.96 3.29
N THR A 219 -4.63 -7.12 2.62
CA THR A 219 -5.57 -7.58 1.59
C THR A 219 -6.92 -7.89 2.23
N VAL A 220 -6.91 -8.53 3.41
CA VAL A 220 -8.11 -8.76 4.22
C VAL A 220 -8.76 -7.44 4.64
N GLU A 221 -7.98 -6.48 5.13
CA GLU A 221 -8.50 -5.17 5.54
C GLU A 221 -9.15 -4.42 4.37
N VAL A 222 -8.55 -4.47 3.18
CA VAL A 222 -9.17 -3.90 1.97
C VAL A 222 -10.50 -4.58 1.62
N MET A 223 -10.59 -5.91 1.77
CA MET A 223 -11.85 -6.60 1.54
C MET A 223 -12.92 -6.14 2.54
N ASN A 224 -12.60 -6.12 3.84
CA ASN A 224 -13.52 -5.68 4.90
C ASN A 224 -13.95 -4.21 4.70
N LEU A 225 -13.01 -3.34 4.33
CA LEU A 225 -13.23 -1.92 4.06
C LEU A 225 -14.26 -1.69 2.95
N LEU A 226 -14.22 -2.52 1.91
CA LEU A 226 -14.98 -2.31 0.68
C LEU A 226 -16.29 -3.10 0.62
N THR A 227 -16.44 -4.17 1.39
CA THR A 227 -17.72 -4.89 1.52
C THR A 227 -18.67 -4.15 2.45
N GLY A 228 -19.89 -3.89 1.99
CA GLY A 228 -20.93 -3.21 2.76
C GLY A 228 -21.76 -4.18 3.62
N ASP A 229 -22.65 -3.62 4.43
CA ASP A 229 -23.45 -4.35 5.44
C ASP A 229 -24.34 -5.47 4.85
N GLU A 230 -24.78 -5.31 3.59
CA GLU A 230 -25.63 -6.29 2.88
C GLU A 230 -24.82 -7.36 2.12
N GLU A 231 -23.49 -7.27 2.18
CA GLU A 231 -22.56 -8.22 1.57
C GLU A 231 -21.93 -9.11 2.65
N ARG A 232 -21.49 -10.31 2.26
CA ARG A 232 -20.90 -11.29 3.17
C ARG A 232 -19.58 -11.81 2.61
N ILE A 233 -18.56 -11.85 3.45
CA ILE A 233 -17.32 -12.58 3.18
C ILE A 233 -17.41 -13.95 3.87
N ILE A 234 -17.26 -15.03 3.11
CA ILE A 234 -17.05 -16.39 3.61
C ILE A 234 -15.55 -16.66 3.58
N ALA A 235 -14.94 -16.75 4.76
CA ALA A 235 -13.52 -17.03 4.90
C ALA A 235 -13.26 -18.54 5.04
N LEU A 236 -12.35 -19.05 4.22
CA LEU A 236 -11.84 -20.41 4.22
C LEU A 236 -10.34 -20.34 4.46
N ASP A 237 -9.97 -20.12 5.71
CA ASP A 237 -8.60 -19.78 6.11
C ASP A 237 -7.74 -21.03 6.41
N HIS A 238 -8.37 -22.21 6.54
CA HIS A 238 -7.68 -23.49 6.75
C HIS A 238 -7.81 -24.43 5.54
N LEU A 239 -6.78 -25.24 5.29
CA LEU A 239 -6.78 -26.21 4.19
C LEU A 239 -7.96 -27.20 4.27
N ASP A 240 -8.35 -27.59 5.48
CA ASP A 240 -9.49 -28.51 5.69
C ASP A 240 -10.82 -27.87 5.29
N ASP A 241 -10.91 -26.54 5.26
CA ASP A 241 -12.11 -25.82 4.83
C ASP A 241 -12.27 -25.83 3.30
N PHE A 242 -11.23 -26.16 2.53
CA PHE A 242 -11.28 -26.08 1.08
C PHE A 242 -12.25 -27.11 0.48
N ALA A 243 -12.51 -28.22 1.19
CA ALA A 243 -13.52 -29.20 0.82
C ALA A 243 -14.94 -28.60 0.82
N LYS A 244 -15.20 -27.56 1.63
CA LYS A 244 -16.49 -26.87 1.73
C LYS A 244 -16.77 -25.95 0.54
N LEU A 245 -15.77 -25.70 -0.32
CA LEU A 245 -15.95 -24.81 -1.47
C LEU A 245 -17.05 -25.31 -2.41
N GLY A 246 -17.17 -26.63 -2.62
CA GLY A 246 -18.25 -27.21 -3.40
C GLY A 246 -19.64 -26.89 -2.82
N GLU A 247 -19.82 -27.14 -1.52
CA GLU A 247 -21.06 -26.87 -0.79
C GLU A 247 -21.46 -25.38 -0.86
N ILE A 248 -20.48 -24.47 -0.72
CA ILE A 248 -20.70 -23.02 -0.83
C ILE A 248 -21.18 -22.63 -2.23
N PHE A 249 -20.60 -23.22 -3.28
CA PHE A 249 -21.05 -22.97 -4.66
C PHE A 249 -22.44 -23.52 -4.93
N GLU A 250 -22.80 -24.67 -4.33
CA GLU A 250 -24.14 -25.23 -4.42
C GLU A 250 -25.17 -24.37 -3.67
N GLU A 251 -24.85 -23.86 -2.48
CA GLU A 251 -25.75 -23.06 -1.66
C GLU A 251 -25.91 -21.62 -2.17
N HIS A 252 -24.81 -21.00 -2.64
CA HIS A 252 -24.75 -19.56 -2.91
C HIS A 252 -24.44 -19.20 -4.37
N GLY A 253 -24.35 -20.15 -5.30
CA GLY A 253 -23.81 -19.97 -6.66
C GLY A 253 -24.25 -18.70 -7.39
N GLU A 254 -25.55 -18.39 -7.40
CA GLU A 254 -26.09 -17.19 -8.07
C GLU A 254 -25.74 -15.87 -7.35
N LYS A 255 -25.42 -15.93 -6.06
CA LYS A 255 -25.06 -14.79 -5.20
C LYS A 255 -23.55 -14.57 -5.06
N ILE A 256 -22.72 -15.52 -5.50
CA ILE A 256 -21.26 -15.39 -5.44
C ILE A 256 -20.79 -14.26 -6.36
N ALA A 257 -20.21 -13.24 -5.74
CA ALA A 257 -19.54 -12.10 -6.34
C ALA A 257 -18.16 -12.49 -6.90
N GLY A 258 -17.36 -13.22 -6.11
CA GLY A 258 -16.07 -13.73 -6.56
C GLY A 258 -15.30 -14.46 -5.47
N VAL A 259 -14.16 -15.02 -5.87
CA VAL A 259 -13.19 -15.69 -4.99
C VAL A 259 -11.89 -14.88 -5.00
N VAL A 260 -11.37 -14.55 -3.82
CA VAL A 260 -10.08 -13.88 -3.63
C VAL A 260 -9.10 -14.86 -2.98
N THR A 261 -7.92 -15.03 -3.59
CA THR A 261 -6.86 -15.92 -3.11
C THR A 261 -5.47 -15.36 -3.43
N GLU A 262 -4.47 -15.74 -2.65
CA GLU A 262 -3.06 -15.44 -2.88
C GLU A 262 -2.28 -16.76 -3.02
N PHE A 263 -1.54 -16.93 -4.11
CA PHE A 263 -0.78 -18.16 -4.37
C PHE A 263 0.65 -17.88 -4.87
N PRO A 264 1.71 -18.40 -4.21
CA PRO A 264 1.64 -19.12 -2.93
C PRO A 264 1.10 -18.22 -1.81
N THR A 265 0.47 -18.81 -0.79
CA THR A 265 -0.09 -18.05 0.34
C THR A 265 1.03 -17.30 1.05
N ASN A 266 0.71 -16.13 1.60
CA ASN A 266 1.65 -15.44 2.48
C ASN A 266 1.85 -16.29 3.76
N PRO A 267 3.09 -16.50 4.24
CA PRO A 267 3.35 -17.19 5.50
C PRO A 267 2.72 -16.50 6.72
#